data_AF-A0A9I3CJS2-F1
#
_entry.id   AF-A0A9I3CJS2-F1
#
_cell.length_a   1.000
_cell.length_b   1.000
_cell.length_c   1.000
_cell.angle_alpha   90.00
_cell.angle_beta   90.00
_cell.angle_gamma   90.00
#
_symmetry.space_group_name_H-M   'P 1'
#
loop_
_entity.id
_entity.type
_entity.pdbx_description
1 polymer ?
#
loop_
_entity_poly.entity_id
_entity_poly.type
_entity_poly.pdbx_seq_one_letter_code
_entity_poly.pdbx_strand_id
1 'polypeptide(L)'
;MNFQECCTMPRLLPEDVIKRCLNRPLPATLPGEPDPLPPNCYAECVLNEMGILVNQQFLVEQAVKALFEHVPNGTVLWKQVFEVATRKCYSFQVANTFYLQDVAKNLISSQCIPSSLRFLECTFAIIYRKCPDEYWTKKDECRRLVNVLNDCSYFLVHSDKF
;
A
#
# COMPACT_ATOMS: atom_id res chain seq x y z
N MET A 1 -4.25 8.46 -17.59
CA MET A 1 -5.59 8.68 -16.98
C MET A 1 -5.40 8.80 -15.49
N ASN A 2 -5.85 9.88 -14.85
CA ASN A 2 -5.57 10.11 -13.43
C ASN A 2 -6.61 9.40 -12.55
N PHE A 3 -6.21 8.32 -11.88
CA PHE A 3 -7.07 7.55 -10.96
C PHE A 3 -7.72 8.43 -9.87
N GLN A 4 -7.05 9.52 -9.48
CA GLN A 4 -7.52 10.48 -8.48
C GLN A 4 -8.75 11.27 -8.94
N GLU A 5 -9.03 11.36 -10.25
CA GLU A 5 -10.23 12.02 -10.76
C GLU A 5 -11.51 11.20 -10.53
N CYS A 6 -11.37 9.89 -10.36
CA CYS A 6 -12.49 8.97 -10.20
C CYS A 6 -12.97 8.86 -8.75
N CYS A 7 -12.05 8.95 -7.79
CA CYS A 7 -12.35 8.86 -6.37
C CYS A 7 -11.55 9.91 -5.59
N THR A 8 -12.26 10.81 -4.91
CA THR A 8 -11.67 11.78 -3.99
C THR A 8 -11.41 11.12 -2.64
N MET A 9 -10.46 10.19 -2.59
CA MET A 9 -10.08 9.50 -1.37
C MET A 9 -9.13 10.33 -0.50
N PRO A 10 -9.19 10.18 0.84
CA PRO A 10 -8.14 10.68 1.72
C PRO A 10 -6.77 10.12 1.33
N ARG A 11 -5.72 10.91 1.55
CA ARG A 11 -4.35 10.43 1.36
C ARG A 11 -4.06 9.35 2.38
N LEU A 12 -3.50 8.22 1.94
CA LEU A 12 -3.13 7.14 2.86
C LEU A 12 -1.88 7.49 3.67
N LEU A 13 -0.95 8.22 3.06
CA LEU A 13 0.39 8.42 3.57
C LEU A 13 0.73 9.93 3.63
N PRO A 14 1.45 10.40 4.66
CA PRO A 14 1.93 11.77 4.72
C PRO A 14 2.95 12.06 3.62
N GLU A 15 2.81 13.19 2.93
CA GLU A 15 3.76 13.59 1.87
C GLU A 15 5.18 13.78 2.39
N ASP A 16 5.32 14.33 3.60
CA ASP A 16 6.62 14.60 4.22
C ASP A 16 7.33 13.29 4.57
N VAL A 17 6.60 12.28 5.05
CA VAL A 17 7.11 10.92 5.28
C VAL A 17 7.57 10.29 3.97
N ILE A 18 6.75 10.35 2.91
CA ILE A 18 7.12 9.83 1.58
C ILE A 18 8.41 10.51 1.10
N LYS A 19 8.48 11.84 1.15
CA LYS A 19 9.65 12.62 0.71
C LYS A 19 10.91 12.25 1.52
N ARG A 20 10.81 12.11 2.84
CA ARG A 20 11.96 11.66 3.67
C ARG A 20 12.43 10.27 3.26
N CYS A 21 11.52 9.34 3.04
CA CYS A 21 11.86 7.98 2.67
C CYS A 21 12.45 7.86 1.26
N LEU A 22 11.92 8.58 0.27
CA LEU A 22 12.48 8.61 -1.08
C LEU A 22 13.90 9.19 -1.13
N ASN A 23 14.20 10.14 -0.25
CA ASN A 23 15.53 10.77 -0.14
C ASN A 23 16.50 9.97 0.75
N ARG A 24 16.06 8.88 1.39
CA ARG A 24 16.90 8.06 2.25
C ARG A 24 17.90 7.25 1.41
N PRO A 25 19.15 7.09 1.86
CA PRO A 25 20.07 6.14 1.26
C PRO A 25 19.50 4.73 1.30
N LEU A 26 19.47 4.07 0.15
CA LEU A 26 19.11 2.66 0.04
C LEU A 26 20.25 1.77 0.55
N PRO A 27 19.95 0.56 1.06
CA PRO A 27 20.98 -0.42 1.37
C PRO A 27 21.79 -0.75 0.11
N ALA A 28 23.08 -1.02 0.28
CA ALA A 28 23.93 -1.46 -0.81
C ALA A 28 23.41 -2.79 -1.36
N THR A 29 23.11 -2.84 -2.65
CA THR A 29 22.61 -4.05 -3.31
C THR A 29 23.63 -5.18 -3.18
N LEU A 30 23.22 -6.29 -2.55
CA LEU A 30 24.05 -7.49 -2.49
C LEU A 30 24.07 -8.21 -3.85
N PRO A 31 25.19 -8.87 -4.22
CA PRO A 31 25.27 -9.64 -5.46
C PRO A 31 24.20 -10.74 -5.51
N GLY A 32 23.48 -10.82 -6.62
CA GLY A 32 22.47 -11.86 -6.86
C GLY A 32 21.07 -11.56 -6.34
N GLU A 33 20.85 -10.40 -5.71
CA GLU A 33 19.52 -9.99 -5.22
C GLU A 33 18.63 -9.48 -6.37
N PRO A 34 17.34 -9.90 -6.43
CA PRO A 34 16.43 -9.57 -7.50
C PRO A 34 15.78 -8.18 -7.33
N ASP A 35 15.42 -7.56 -8.44
CA ASP A 35 14.60 -6.33 -8.46
C ASP A 35 13.10 -6.60 -8.16
N PRO A 36 12.35 -5.61 -7.64
CA PRO A 36 12.79 -4.27 -7.32
C PRO A 36 13.14 -4.13 -5.83
N LEU A 37 14.42 -3.82 -5.56
CA LEU A 37 14.91 -3.49 -4.23
C LEU A 37 14.38 -2.11 -3.73
N PRO A 38 14.43 -1.01 -4.52
CA PRO A 38 14.08 0.32 -4.02
C PRO A 38 12.65 0.47 -3.46
N PRO A 39 11.58 -0.01 -4.14
CA PRO A 39 10.20 0.19 -3.69
C PRO A 39 9.90 -0.47 -2.35
N ASN A 40 10.44 -1.68 -2.11
CA ASN A 40 10.26 -2.38 -0.83
C ASN A 40 10.93 -1.62 0.32
N CYS A 41 12.13 -1.12 0.11
CA CYS A 41 12.85 -0.34 1.11
C CYS A 41 12.18 1.00 1.42
N TYR A 42 11.64 1.68 0.41
CA TYR A 42 10.86 2.90 0.63
C TYR A 42 9.56 2.63 1.38
N ALA A 43 8.83 1.57 1.02
CA ALA A 43 7.63 1.16 1.74
C ALA A 43 7.93 0.80 3.20
N GLU A 44 9.01 0.04 3.44
CA GLU A 44 9.46 -0.30 4.80
C GLU A 44 9.81 0.97 5.59
N CYS A 45 10.51 1.92 4.98
CA CYS A 45 10.81 3.21 5.60
C CYS A 45 9.52 3.95 6.01
N VAL A 46 8.53 4.02 5.12
CA VAL A 46 7.25 4.69 5.39
C VAL A 46 6.54 4.04 6.58
N LEU A 47 6.46 2.70 6.60
CA LEU A 47 5.82 1.99 7.71
C LEU A 47 6.56 2.17 9.03
N ASN A 48 7.89 2.26 9.01
CA ASN A 48 8.69 2.58 10.20
C ASN A 48 8.41 4.01 10.71
N GLU A 49 8.43 5.01 9.82
CA GLU A 49 8.15 6.42 10.17
C GLU A 49 6.73 6.61 10.73
N MET A 50 5.76 5.83 10.25
CA MET A 50 4.38 5.84 10.76
C MET A 50 4.20 5.02 12.05
N GLY A 51 5.26 4.40 12.56
CA GLY A 51 5.21 3.52 13.74
C GLY A 51 4.43 2.22 13.53
N ILE A 52 4.09 1.89 12.28
CA ILE A 52 3.37 0.66 11.91
C ILE A 52 4.32 -0.54 11.98
N LEU A 53 5.57 -0.32 11.58
CA LEU A 53 6.65 -1.29 11.70
C LEU A 53 7.59 -0.82 12.81
N VAL A 54 7.80 -1.67 13.82
CA VAL A 54 8.71 -1.38 14.94
C VAL A 54 9.53 -2.62 15.20
N ASN A 55 10.86 -2.49 15.18
CA ASN A 55 11.78 -3.63 15.34
C ASN A 55 11.45 -4.80 14.39
N GLN A 56 11.13 -4.49 13.12
CA GLN A 56 10.69 -5.45 12.08
C GLN A 56 9.36 -6.15 12.37
N GLN A 57 8.65 -5.78 13.45
CA GLN A 57 7.35 -6.30 13.78
C GLN A 57 6.25 -5.36 13.28
N PHE A 58 5.31 -5.92 12.52
CA PHE A 58 4.15 -5.19 12.04
C PHE A 58 3.08 -5.09 13.13
N LEU A 59 2.63 -3.88 13.43
CA LEU A 59 1.66 -3.57 14.47
C LEU A 59 0.31 -3.18 13.85
N VAL A 60 -0.58 -4.17 13.65
CA VAL A 60 -1.85 -3.96 12.91
C VAL A 60 -2.77 -2.91 13.54
N GLU A 61 -2.87 -2.87 14.87
CA GLU A 61 -3.71 -1.86 15.54
C GLU A 61 -3.14 -0.45 15.38
N GLN A 62 -1.80 -0.34 15.37
CA GLN A 62 -1.12 0.93 15.09
C GLN A 62 -1.27 1.32 13.61
N ALA A 63 -1.30 0.36 12.69
CA ALA A 63 -1.62 0.61 11.28
C ALA A 63 -3.01 1.21 11.11
N VAL A 64 -4.02 0.63 11.76
CA VAL A 64 -5.40 1.18 11.72
C VAL A 64 -5.41 2.60 12.25
N LYS A 65 -4.76 2.85 13.41
CA LYS A 65 -4.69 4.18 14.01
C LYS A 65 -3.97 5.19 13.12
N ALA A 66 -2.77 4.86 12.63
CA ALA A 66 -1.96 5.77 11.83
C ALA A 66 -2.66 6.14 10.51
N LEU A 67 -3.30 5.16 9.84
CA LEU A 67 -4.04 5.43 8.62
C LEU A 67 -5.33 6.23 8.88
N PHE A 68 -5.95 6.08 10.05
CA PHE A 68 -7.11 6.87 10.46
C PHE A 68 -6.82 8.36 10.68
N GLU A 69 -5.60 8.71 11.08
CA GLU A 69 -5.20 10.12 11.29
C GLU A 69 -5.30 10.95 9.99
N HIS A 70 -5.36 10.27 8.84
CA HIS A 70 -5.52 10.92 7.54
C HIS A 70 -6.95 10.96 7.02
N VAL A 71 -7.90 10.34 7.72
CA VAL A 71 -9.31 10.39 7.36
C VAL A 71 -9.92 11.70 7.86
N PRO A 72 -10.53 12.52 7.00
CA PRO A 72 -11.16 13.79 7.42
C PRO A 72 -12.19 13.59 8.52
N ASN A 73 -12.19 14.49 9.50
CA ASN A 73 -13.14 14.46 10.62
C ASN A 73 -14.59 14.39 10.12
N GLY A 74 -15.39 13.52 10.74
CA GLY A 74 -16.82 13.34 10.41
C GLY A 74 -17.13 12.31 9.32
N THR A 75 -16.13 11.75 8.62
CA THR A 75 -16.37 10.76 7.55
C THR A 75 -16.32 9.31 8.04
N VAL A 76 -17.38 8.88 8.74
CA VAL A 76 -17.52 7.51 9.29
C VAL A 76 -17.32 6.43 8.22
N LEU A 77 -17.82 6.68 7.00
CA LEU A 77 -17.69 5.75 5.85
C LEU A 77 -16.22 5.47 5.53
N TRP A 78 -15.37 6.50 5.48
CA TRP A 78 -13.95 6.32 5.18
C TRP A 78 -13.21 5.58 6.29
N LYS A 79 -13.52 5.85 7.57
CA LYS A 79 -12.93 5.11 8.70
C LYS A 79 -13.21 3.62 8.59
N GLN A 80 -14.46 3.23 8.30
CA GLN A 80 -14.82 1.83 8.12
C GLN A 80 -14.06 1.19 6.94
N VAL A 81 -13.97 1.89 5.80
CA VAL A 81 -13.24 1.41 4.62
C VAL A 81 -11.75 1.21 4.91
N PHE A 82 -11.11 2.17 5.59
CA PHE A 82 -9.70 2.11 5.96
C PHE A 82 -9.41 0.95 6.94
N GLU A 83 -10.26 0.74 7.95
CA GLU A 83 -10.07 -0.35 8.91
C GLU A 83 -10.20 -1.71 8.23
N VAL A 84 -11.26 -1.90 7.45
CA VAL A 84 -11.49 -3.16 6.72
C VAL A 84 -10.33 -3.43 5.76
N ALA A 85 -9.88 -2.43 5.02
CA ALA A 85 -8.74 -2.55 4.11
C ALA A 85 -7.46 -2.95 4.87
N THR A 86 -7.14 -2.22 5.94
CA THR A 86 -5.95 -2.44 6.76
C THR A 86 -5.90 -3.86 7.33
N ARG A 87 -6.97 -4.29 8.00
CA ARG A 87 -7.03 -5.63 8.62
C ARG A 87 -6.98 -6.75 7.58
N LYS A 88 -7.68 -6.56 6.46
CA LYS A 88 -7.69 -7.53 5.37
C LYS A 88 -6.31 -7.66 4.72
N CYS A 89 -5.65 -6.55 4.43
CA CYS A 89 -4.32 -6.54 3.82
C CYS A 89 -3.22 -7.02 4.75
N TYR A 90 -3.31 -6.72 6.05
CA TYR A 90 -2.43 -7.34 7.05
C TYR A 90 -2.57 -8.87 7.01
N SER A 91 -3.80 -9.40 7.05
CA SER A 91 -4.04 -10.84 7.00
C SER A 91 -3.46 -11.49 5.74
N PHE A 92 -3.67 -10.87 4.56
CA PHE A 92 -3.24 -11.45 3.28
C PHE A 92 -1.76 -11.26 2.94
N GLN A 93 -1.15 -10.14 3.31
CA GLN A 93 0.19 -9.76 2.83
C GLN A 93 1.28 -9.85 3.91
N VAL A 94 0.89 -9.79 5.19
CA VAL A 94 1.85 -9.71 6.30
C VAL A 94 1.78 -10.96 7.18
N ALA A 95 0.59 -11.27 7.72
CA ALA A 95 0.40 -12.45 8.57
C ALA A 95 0.54 -13.75 7.78
N ASN A 96 0.18 -13.70 6.49
CA ASN A 96 0.40 -14.81 5.59
C ASN A 96 1.84 -14.78 5.07
N THR A 97 2.62 -15.79 5.45
CA THR A 97 4.06 -15.89 5.13
C THR A 97 4.34 -16.47 3.75
N PHE A 98 3.35 -16.51 2.84
CA PHE A 98 3.54 -17.04 1.48
C PHE A 98 4.67 -16.35 0.71
N TYR A 99 4.91 -15.06 0.94
CA TYR A 99 6.02 -14.33 0.29
C TYR A 99 7.39 -14.93 0.65
N LEU A 100 7.53 -15.65 1.78
CA LEU A 100 8.79 -16.32 2.14
C LEU A 100 9.18 -17.39 1.12
N GLN A 101 8.21 -17.98 0.40
CA GLN A 101 8.50 -18.91 -0.69
C GLN A 101 9.16 -18.20 -1.87
N ASP A 102 8.73 -16.98 -2.18
CA ASP A 102 9.31 -16.15 -3.24
C ASP A 102 10.71 -15.66 -2.84
N VAL A 103 10.91 -15.29 -1.56
CA VAL A 103 12.24 -14.98 -1.00
C VAL A 103 13.17 -16.19 -1.12
N ALA A 104 12.71 -17.38 -0.70
CA ALA A 104 13.52 -18.61 -0.76
C ALA A 104 13.91 -19.02 -2.19
N LYS A 105 13.10 -18.65 -3.18
CA LYS A 105 13.38 -18.86 -4.62
C LYS A 105 14.18 -17.72 -5.26
N ASN A 106 14.62 -16.73 -4.48
CA ASN A 106 15.31 -15.54 -4.96
C ASN A 106 14.51 -14.78 -6.04
N LEU A 107 13.18 -14.78 -5.92
CA LEU A 107 12.27 -14.03 -6.78
C LEU A 107 12.01 -12.62 -6.27
N ILE A 108 12.15 -12.40 -4.96
CA ILE A 108 12.04 -11.10 -4.31
C ILE A 108 13.17 -10.90 -3.31
N SER A 109 13.64 -9.66 -3.21
CA SER A 109 14.74 -9.31 -2.32
C SER A 109 14.38 -9.51 -0.86
N SER A 110 15.35 -9.96 -0.05
CA SER A 110 15.21 -10.06 1.41
C SER A 110 15.81 -8.87 2.17
N GLN A 111 16.49 -7.97 1.47
CA GLN A 111 17.22 -6.84 2.07
C GLN A 111 16.31 -5.81 2.75
N CYS A 112 15.04 -5.77 2.32
CA CYS A 112 13.98 -4.96 2.92
C CYS A 112 12.72 -5.83 3.04
N ILE A 113 11.85 -5.53 4.01
CA ILE A 113 10.68 -6.34 4.35
C ILE A 113 9.68 -6.33 3.19
N PRO A 114 9.50 -7.43 2.44
CA PRO A 114 8.75 -7.42 1.18
C PRO A 114 7.24 -7.23 1.38
N SER A 115 6.73 -7.60 2.55
CA SER A 115 5.32 -7.41 2.89
C SER A 115 4.95 -5.92 3.06
N SER A 116 5.93 -5.02 3.21
CA SER A 116 5.70 -3.59 3.39
C SER A 116 5.00 -2.96 2.18
N LEU A 117 5.57 -3.14 0.98
CA LEU A 117 4.99 -2.60 -0.25
C LEU A 117 3.64 -3.26 -0.56
N ARG A 118 3.59 -4.58 -0.47
CA ARG A 118 2.37 -5.36 -0.73
C ARG A 118 1.22 -4.95 0.18
N PHE A 119 1.51 -4.66 1.45
CA PHE A 119 0.52 -4.13 2.39
C PHE A 119 -0.03 -2.77 1.93
N LEU A 120 0.84 -1.83 1.55
CA LEU A 120 0.43 -0.50 1.09
C LEU A 120 -0.39 -0.57 -0.19
N GLU A 121 0.07 -1.33 -1.18
CA GLU A 121 -0.63 -1.54 -2.47
C GLU A 121 -2.00 -2.19 -2.26
N CYS A 122 -2.06 -3.25 -1.45
CA CYS A 122 -3.32 -3.91 -1.11
C CYS A 122 -4.29 -2.92 -0.44
N THR A 123 -3.81 -2.15 0.52
CA THR A 123 -4.62 -1.21 1.29
C THR A 123 -5.19 -0.12 0.38
N PHE A 124 -4.34 0.48 -0.46
CA PHE A 124 -4.75 1.42 -1.50
C PHE A 124 -5.80 0.82 -2.42
N ALA A 125 -5.56 -0.39 -2.93
CA ALA A 125 -6.45 -1.04 -3.89
C ALA A 125 -7.84 -1.31 -3.30
N ILE A 126 -7.93 -1.72 -2.03
CA ILE A 126 -9.22 -1.94 -1.37
C ILE A 126 -9.92 -0.61 -1.11
N ILE A 127 -9.22 0.40 -0.57
CA ILE A 127 -9.79 1.73 -0.29
C ILE A 127 -10.35 2.34 -1.57
N TYR A 128 -9.59 2.28 -2.66
CA TYR A 128 -10.02 2.79 -3.95
C TYR A 128 -11.25 2.07 -4.51
N ARG A 129 -11.27 0.73 -4.50
CA ARG A 129 -12.43 -0.07 -4.96
C ARG A 129 -13.67 0.11 -4.07
N LYS A 130 -13.48 0.51 -2.82
CA LYS A 130 -14.54 0.78 -1.84
C LYS A 130 -14.80 2.28 -1.64
N CYS A 131 -14.39 3.09 -2.61
CA CYS A 131 -14.71 4.52 -2.62
C CYS A 131 -16.24 4.71 -2.48
N PRO A 132 -16.71 5.44 -1.46
CA PRO A 132 -18.14 5.68 -1.31
C PRO A 132 -18.69 6.55 -2.44
N ASP A 133 -19.95 6.33 -2.80
CA ASP A 133 -20.60 6.98 -3.95
C ASP A 133 -20.55 8.52 -3.89
N GLU A 134 -20.57 9.10 -2.68
CA GLU A 134 -20.46 10.54 -2.43
C GLU A 134 -19.12 11.14 -2.87
N TYR A 135 -18.07 10.32 -2.90
CA TYR A 135 -16.70 10.72 -3.29
C TYR A 135 -16.34 10.22 -4.70
N TRP A 136 -17.28 9.57 -5.38
CA TRP A 136 -17.08 8.98 -6.70
C TRP A 136 -17.54 9.91 -7.82
N THR A 137 -16.64 10.21 -8.76
CA THR A 137 -16.97 11.02 -9.93
C THR A 137 -17.60 10.14 -11.01
N LYS A 138 -18.88 10.39 -11.36
CA LYS A 138 -19.67 9.60 -12.34
C LYS A 138 -19.20 9.76 -13.80
N LYS A 139 -17.98 9.33 -14.12
CA LYS A 139 -17.52 9.11 -15.50
C LYS A 139 -17.56 7.60 -15.81
N ASP A 140 -18.12 7.19 -16.94
CA ASP A 140 -18.17 5.78 -17.36
C ASP A 140 -16.77 5.14 -17.45
N GLU A 141 -15.75 5.95 -17.73
CA GLU A 141 -14.32 5.59 -17.76
C GLU A 141 -13.82 5.08 -16.40
N CYS A 142 -14.28 5.69 -15.30
CA CYS A 142 -13.89 5.30 -13.95
C CYS A 142 -14.47 3.93 -13.56
N ARG A 143 -15.67 3.60 -14.04
CA ARG A 143 -16.28 2.28 -13.78
C ARG A 143 -15.55 1.16 -14.50
N ARG A 144 -15.08 1.41 -15.73
CA ARG A 144 -14.24 0.46 -16.48
C ARG A 144 -12.92 0.18 -15.74
N LEU A 145 -12.33 1.20 -15.13
CA LEU A 145 -11.11 1.08 -14.34
C LEU A 145 -11.26 0.19 -13.11
N VAL A 146 -12.35 0.34 -12.36
CA VAL A 146 -12.65 -0.50 -11.20
C VAL A 146 -12.84 -1.95 -11.61
N ASN A 147 -13.49 -2.21 -12.75
CA ASN A 147 -13.66 -3.55 -13.27
C ASN A 147 -12.30 -4.18 -13.63
N VAL A 148 -11.42 -3.44 -14.32
CA VAL A 148 -10.04 -3.90 -14.60
C VAL A 148 -9.27 -4.18 -13.30
N LEU A 149 -9.39 -3.32 -12.30
CA LEU A 149 -8.76 -3.54 -10.99
C LEU A 149 -9.35 -4.76 -10.27
N ASN A 150 -10.64 -5.06 -10.41
CA ASN A 150 -11.27 -6.24 -9.82
C ASN A 150 -10.84 -7.54 -10.52
N ASP A 151 -10.66 -7.48 -11.85
CA ASP A 151 -10.30 -8.63 -12.68
C ASP A 151 -8.79 -8.89 -12.69
N CYS A 152 -7.96 -7.88 -12.38
CA CYS A 152 -6.51 -7.96 -12.30
C CYS A 152 -6.01 -7.47 -10.93
N SER A 153 -5.95 -8.38 -9.97
CA SER A 153 -5.47 -8.12 -8.60
C SER A 153 -4.03 -7.57 -8.53
N TYR A 154 -3.21 -7.76 -9.57
CA TYR A 154 -1.84 -7.27 -9.69
C TYR A 154 -1.67 -6.00 -10.55
N PHE A 155 -2.75 -5.40 -11.06
CA PHE A 155 -2.66 -4.28 -12.01
C PHE A 155 -1.87 -3.06 -11.47
N LEU A 156 -1.95 -2.80 -10.15
CA LEU A 156 -1.23 -1.69 -9.52
C LEU A 156 0.28 -1.95 -9.38
N VAL A 157 0.73 -3.22 -9.42
CA VAL A 157 2.15 -3.62 -9.32
C VAL A 157 2.93 -3.27 -10.61
N HIS A 158 2.22 -2.97 -11.71
CA HIS A 158 2.83 -2.74 -13.03
C HIS A 158 2.42 -1.41 -13.69
N SER A 159 1.71 -0.54 -12.98
CA SER A 159 1.23 0.74 -13.55
C SER A 159 2.31 1.83 -13.63
N ASP A 160 3.50 1.65 -13.04
CA ASP A 160 4.60 2.62 -13.09
C ASP A 160 5.30 2.73 -14.47
N LYS A 161 4.66 2.21 -15.53
CA LYS A 161 5.14 2.33 -16.91
C LYS A 161 4.16 2.98 -17.90
N PHE A 162 3.16 3.74 -17.43
CA PHE A 162 2.35 4.62 -18.29
C PHE A 162 1.95 5.94 -17.63
#